data_AF-A0AAD3D8P4-F1
#
_entry.id   AF-A0AAD3D8P4-F1
#
_cell.length_a   1.000
_cell.length_b   1.000
_cell.length_c   1.000
_cell.angle_alpha   90.00
_cell.angle_beta   90.00
_cell.angle_gamma   90.00
#
_symmetry.space_group_name_H-M   'P 1'
#
loop_
_entity.id
_entity.type
_entity.pdbx_description
1 polymer ?
#
loop_
_entity_poly.entity_id
_entity_poly.type
_entity_poly.pdbx_seq_one_letter_code
_entity_poly.pdbx_strand_id
1 'polypeptide(L)'
;MLHSFLFTGIIALTSMFRVTAFSSPNFTCKSRHHISYRYIPTKYHASAESIQEINSDVPKLVHMEAIASAGLSKEELSTALSLVRSALHENFGMDTITNSIHVQEEAAVPKNIPGALGRVLFLSLYNISDDWEIKDERLEPFQNVIAQQIDALVGQEFEQPILVSIQPSFDKTSNSISDLLENIVEKEVDLYGLRCPMVDKADSKETKGIVPVQKIEIDGAMVNDPYTQEEYFDTSNIVVFDDFISNDLRERLLDVVNNRGPNYSWNDTLGPDPNRWIRGGLSDIPDEEEEQECWGLSDEAINELCFHHHDAIAEVEQILCNIFADQFDVARLPEAVLGPYVSPLTANAPTHNDSFSYHIDADPNQSPPSPWTDIFGRYINRARGKPRFVSCLLYLNDEWKEEFGAPTQFYDPGTDDVYQVFPKPGRCVMMDQDVTHTVVAPSKAAGLRPRYSLVWKLILHPKQNKQDMSLFPNVEPLAIGSAKNR
;
A
#
# COMPACT_ATOMS: atom_id res chain seq x y z
N MET A 1 -39.11 6.26 11.00
CA MET A 1 -38.72 4.90 11.41
C MET A 1 -37.53 4.52 10.56
N LEU A 2 -36.35 4.94 11.03
CA LEU A 2 -35.05 4.65 10.44
C LEU A 2 -34.53 3.35 11.07
N HIS A 3 -33.90 2.49 10.28
CA HIS A 3 -32.94 1.50 10.77
C HIS A 3 -31.63 1.75 10.00
N SER A 4 -30.66 2.33 10.70
CA SER A 4 -29.26 2.37 10.28
C SER A 4 -28.66 0.98 10.54
N PHE A 5 -28.13 0.34 9.51
CA PHE A 5 -27.28 -0.83 9.66
C PHE A 5 -25.83 -0.33 9.84
N LEU A 6 -25.32 -0.43 11.07
CA LEU A 6 -23.90 -0.37 11.38
C LEU A 6 -23.37 -1.79 11.31
N PHE A 7 -22.58 -2.09 10.28
CA PHE A 7 -21.72 -3.28 10.25
C PHE A 7 -20.38 -2.90 10.88
N THR A 8 -20.23 -3.17 12.18
CA THR A 8 -18.92 -3.24 12.84
C THR A 8 -18.53 -4.70 12.94
N GLY A 9 -17.78 -5.20 11.95
CA GLY A 9 -17.06 -6.47 12.03
C GLY A 9 -15.60 -6.18 12.39
N ILE A 10 -15.28 -6.18 13.68
CA ILE A 10 -13.89 -6.22 14.15
C ILE A 10 -13.52 -7.71 14.26
N ILE A 11 -12.72 -8.21 13.33
CA ILE A 11 -12.07 -9.52 13.45
C ILE A 11 -10.65 -9.26 13.97
N ALA A 12 -10.40 -9.65 15.22
CA ALA A 12 -9.05 -9.76 15.76
C ALA A 12 -8.47 -11.11 15.31
N LEU A 13 -7.54 -11.08 14.36
CA LEU A 13 -6.78 -12.25 13.91
C LEU A 13 -5.49 -12.36 14.74
N THR A 14 -5.40 -13.41 15.54
CA THR A 14 -4.14 -13.92 16.11
C THR A 14 -3.83 -15.25 15.45
N SER A 15 -2.90 -15.27 14.49
CA SER A 15 -2.42 -16.49 13.84
C SER A 15 -1.01 -16.86 14.30
N MET A 16 -0.77 -18.15 14.57
CA MET A 16 0.54 -18.73 14.87
C MET A 16 1.21 -19.18 13.57
N PHE A 17 2.41 -18.67 13.28
CA PHE A 17 3.18 -19.05 12.09
C PHE A 17 4.08 -20.28 12.36
N ARG A 18 4.22 -21.14 11.34
CA ARG A 18 5.20 -22.24 11.29
C ARG A 18 6.25 -21.90 10.23
N VAL A 19 7.48 -21.60 10.66
CA VAL A 19 8.57 -21.13 9.80
C VAL A 19 9.28 -22.30 9.11
N THR A 20 9.52 -22.20 7.80
CA THR A 20 10.56 -22.98 7.09
C THR A 20 11.54 -22.02 6.43
N ALA A 21 12.81 -22.09 6.82
CA ALA A 21 13.86 -21.21 6.34
C ALA A 21 14.39 -21.67 4.97
N PHE A 22 14.39 -20.78 3.97
CA PHE A 22 15.12 -20.95 2.72
C PHE A 22 16.32 -20.01 2.67
N SER A 23 17.47 -20.54 2.27
CA SER A 23 18.69 -19.77 2.00
C SER A 23 18.79 -19.50 0.50
N SER A 24 19.06 -18.24 0.12
CA SER A 24 19.26 -17.82 -1.28
C SER A 24 20.63 -17.13 -1.43
N PRO A 25 21.35 -17.34 -2.56
CA PRO A 25 22.74 -16.92 -2.71
C PRO A 25 22.90 -15.46 -3.17
N ASN A 26 24.00 -14.84 -2.72
CA ASN A 26 24.40 -13.46 -2.99
C ASN A 26 24.65 -13.18 -4.48
N PHE A 27 23.96 -12.20 -5.05
CA PHE A 27 24.32 -11.53 -6.31
C PHE A 27 24.55 -10.03 -6.07
N THR A 28 25.64 -9.50 -6.61
CA THR A 28 25.99 -8.07 -6.55
C THR A 28 25.89 -7.46 -7.94
N CYS A 29 24.87 -6.63 -8.16
CA CYS A 29 24.79 -5.74 -9.32
C CYS A 29 24.66 -4.29 -8.83
N LYS A 30 25.59 -3.43 -9.24
CA LYS A 30 25.64 -2.01 -8.91
C LYS A 30 24.78 -1.24 -9.93
N SER A 31 23.70 -0.61 -9.48
CA SER A 31 23.01 0.58 -10.08
C SER A 31 21.47 0.55 -10.12
N ARG A 32 20.82 -0.37 -9.41
CA ARG A 32 19.53 -0.08 -8.77
C ARG A 32 19.73 -0.35 -7.31
N HIS A 33 19.21 0.51 -6.45
CA HIS A 33 19.14 0.20 -5.04
C HIS A 33 18.27 -1.05 -4.96
N HIS A 34 18.89 -2.23 -4.89
CA HIS A 34 18.30 -3.36 -4.20
C HIS A 34 18.14 -2.84 -2.78
N ILE A 35 17.03 -2.14 -2.54
CA ILE A 35 16.29 -2.36 -1.31
C ILE A 35 16.12 -3.87 -1.37
N SER A 36 16.98 -4.60 -0.66
CA SER A 36 16.72 -6.01 -0.48
C SER A 36 15.40 -5.97 0.26
N TYR A 37 14.31 -6.30 -0.43
CA TYR A 37 13.07 -6.69 0.20
C TYR A 37 13.42 -7.99 0.94
N ARG A 38 14.21 -7.86 2.01
CA ARG A 38 14.27 -8.81 3.11
C ARG A 38 12.82 -8.87 3.47
N TYR A 39 12.20 -10.00 3.12
CA TYR A 39 10.92 -10.48 3.61
C TYR A 39 10.60 -9.70 4.87
N ILE A 40 9.81 -8.63 4.76
CA ILE A 40 9.57 -7.72 5.88
C ILE A 40 8.67 -8.56 6.76
N PRO A 41 9.19 -9.23 7.81
CA PRO A 41 8.29 -9.79 8.78
C PRO A 41 7.55 -8.56 9.27
N THR A 42 6.21 -8.57 9.18
CA THR A 42 5.35 -7.53 9.75
C THR A 42 6.10 -6.79 10.85
N LYS A 43 6.31 -5.47 10.71
CA LYS A 43 7.12 -4.60 11.59
C LYS A 43 6.92 -4.85 13.11
N TYR A 44 5.92 -5.62 13.50
CA TYR A 44 5.50 -5.93 14.86
C TYR A 44 5.72 -7.38 15.31
N HIS A 45 6.45 -8.22 14.57
CA HIS A 45 6.75 -9.59 15.01
C HIS A 45 8.23 -9.75 15.38
N ALA A 46 8.57 -9.29 16.58
CA ALA A 46 9.76 -9.77 17.26
C ALA A 46 9.60 -11.27 17.52
N SER A 47 10.50 -12.10 16.98
CA SER A 47 10.46 -13.53 17.27
C SER A 47 10.78 -13.76 18.75
N ALA A 48 10.17 -14.78 19.37
CA ALA A 48 10.46 -15.14 20.75
C ALA A 48 11.97 -15.42 20.96
N GLU A 49 12.65 -15.90 19.92
CA GLU A 49 14.10 -16.13 19.90
C GLU A 49 14.87 -14.80 20.00
N SER A 50 14.48 -13.78 19.21
CA SER A 50 15.13 -12.45 19.26
C SER A 50 15.01 -11.78 20.64
N ILE A 51 13.85 -11.94 21.30
CA ILE A 51 13.63 -11.42 22.65
C ILE A 51 14.51 -12.16 23.67
N GLN A 52 14.62 -13.49 23.54
CA GLN A 52 15.44 -14.30 24.46
C GLN A 52 16.93 -14.00 24.36
N GLU A 53 17.47 -13.79 23.16
CA GLU A 53 18.89 -13.45 22.97
C GLU A 53 19.24 -12.12 23.67
N ILE A 54 18.37 -11.12 23.54
CA ILE A 54 18.54 -9.80 24.15
C ILE A 54 18.48 -9.85 25.69
N ASN A 55 17.62 -10.71 26.26
CA ASN A 55 17.34 -10.73 27.70
C ASN A 55 18.55 -11.08 28.61
N SER A 56 19.65 -11.59 28.05
CA SER A 56 20.84 -11.94 28.85
C SER A 56 21.71 -10.74 29.24
N ASP A 57 21.64 -9.64 28.48
CA ASP A 57 22.56 -8.49 28.62
C ASP A 57 21.84 -7.16 28.92
N VAL A 58 20.53 -7.18 29.15
CA VAL A 58 19.75 -5.97 29.39
C VAL A 58 19.82 -5.47 30.84
N PRO A 59 19.96 -4.15 31.05
CA PRO A 59 19.91 -3.58 32.39
C PRO A 59 18.51 -3.74 33.01
N LYS A 60 18.45 -4.12 34.30
CA LYS A 60 17.18 -4.19 35.03
C LYS A 60 16.49 -2.84 35.20
N LEU A 61 17.26 -1.75 35.16
CA LEU A 61 16.76 -0.40 35.36
C LEU A 61 17.26 0.50 34.23
N VAL A 62 16.32 1.03 33.46
CA VAL A 62 16.57 1.94 32.34
C VAL A 62 16.01 3.31 32.67
N HIS A 63 16.78 4.36 32.37
CA HIS A 63 16.27 5.72 32.42
C HIS A 63 15.73 6.08 31.05
N MET A 64 14.54 6.68 31.02
CA MET A 64 13.86 7.03 29.78
C MET A 64 13.62 8.54 29.71
N GLU A 65 13.96 9.15 28.59
CA GLU A 65 13.42 10.44 28.18
C GLU A 65 12.45 10.23 27.01
N ALA A 66 11.30 10.90 27.05
CA ALA A 66 10.30 10.82 26.02
C ALA A 66 10.10 12.17 25.34
N ILE A 67 10.05 12.18 24.01
CA ILE A 67 9.72 13.34 23.19
C ILE A 67 8.55 12.97 22.29
N ALA A 68 7.47 13.74 22.36
CA ALA A 68 6.29 13.53 21.52
C ALA A 68 6.03 14.74 20.63
N SER A 69 5.68 14.51 19.35
CA SER A 69 5.11 15.54 18.47
C SER A 69 3.58 15.45 18.40
N ALA A 70 2.96 16.52 17.89
CA ALA A 70 1.54 16.79 18.05
C ALA A 70 0.60 15.68 17.60
N GLY A 71 -0.62 15.80 18.12
CA GLY A 71 -1.72 14.87 17.92
C GLY A 71 -1.89 13.90 19.07
N LEU A 72 -0.97 13.87 20.04
CA LEU A 72 -1.13 13.13 21.29
C LEU A 72 -1.61 14.07 22.39
N SER A 73 -2.87 13.90 22.79
CA SER A 73 -3.38 14.53 24.01
C SER A 73 -2.54 14.11 25.23
N LYS A 74 -2.64 14.86 26.33
CA LYS A 74 -1.90 14.51 27.57
C LYS A 74 -2.30 13.12 28.08
N GLU A 75 -3.58 12.79 27.89
CA GLU A 75 -4.19 11.51 28.19
C GLU A 75 -3.59 10.42 27.32
N GLU A 76 -3.59 10.59 25.99
CA GLU A 76 -2.99 9.61 25.06
C GLU A 76 -1.51 9.39 25.31
N LEU A 77 -0.74 10.47 25.54
CA LEU A 77 0.67 10.36 25.87
C LEU A 77 0.89 9.61 27.20
N SER A 78 0.06 9.87 28.20
CA SER A 78 0.13 9.16 29.47
C SER A 78 -0.15 7.66 29.29
N THR A 79 -1.17 7.30 28.52
CA THR A 79 -1.48 5.91 28.15
C THR A 79 -0.31 5.28 27.40
N ALA A 80 0.17 5.91 26.33
CA ALA A 80 1.27 5.40 25.51
C ALA A 80 2.53 5.17 26.35
N LEU A 81 2.90 6.12 27.22
CA LEU A 81 4.01 5.93 28.13
C LEU A 81 3.77 4.79 29.13
N SER A 82 2.55 4.61 29.64
CA SER A 82 2.23 3.48 30.51
C SER A 82 2.44 2.14 29.81
N LEU A 83 2.02 2.04 28.54
CA LEU A 83 2.25 0.86 27.71
C LEU A 83 3.73 0.62 27.46
N VAL A 84 4.50 1.65 27.13
CA VAL A 84 5.95 1.55 26.98
C VAL A 84 6.59 0.92 28.22
N ARG A 85 6.20 1.36 29.43
CA ARG A 85 6.72 0.77 30.67
C ARG A 85 6.30 -0.69 30.84
N SER A 86 5.04 -1.01 30.52
CA SER A 86 4.53 -2.39 30.58
C SER A 86 5.27 -3.30 29.60
N ALA A 87 5.39 -2.89 28.34
CA ALA A 87 6.12 -3.58 27.29
C ALA A 87 7.56 -3.91 27.71
N LEU A 88 8.29 -2.90 28.22
CA LEU A 88 9.67 -3.03 28.65
C LEU A 88 9.82 -3.96 29.87
N HIS A 89 8.91 -3.85 30.85
CA HIS A 89 8.94 -4.70 32.02
C HIS A 89 8.56 -6.16 31.71
N GLU A 90 7.45 -6.38 31.01
CA GLU A 90 6.88 -7.71 30.79
C GLU A 90 7.70 -8.54 29.78
N ASN A 91 8.23 -7.91 28.73
CA ASN A 91 8.94 -8.63 27.66
C ASN A 91 10.45 -8.67 27.87
N PHE A 92 11.02 -7.64 28.53
CA PHE A 92 12.47 -7.48 28.67
C PHE A 92 12.96 -7.42 30.12
N GLY A 93 12.06 -7.49 31.12
CA GLY A 93 12.44 -7.41 32.53
C GLY A 93 13.05 -6.05 32.94
N MET A 94 12.78 -5.00 32.17
CA MET A 94 13.32 -3.66 32.39
C MET A 94 12.33 -2.80 33.16
N ASP A 95 12.72 -2.37 34.36
CA ASP A 95 12.04 -1.28 35.05
C ASP A 95 12.49 0.05 34.46
N THR A 96 11.55 0.98 34.30
CA THR A 96 11.82 2.28 33.67
C THR A 96 11.61 3.44 34.63
N ILE A 97 12.54 4.39 34.67
CA ILE A 97 12.37 5.70 35.32
C ILE A 97 12.28 6.76 34.24
N THR A 98 11.13 7.45 34.15
CA THR A 98 10.98 8.58 33.21
C THR A 98 11.63 9.83 33.79
N ASN A 99 12.75 10.25 33.20
CA ASN A 99 13.51 11.41 33.65
C ASN A 99 12.89 12.73 33.17
N SER A 100 12.46 12.77 31.91
CA SER A 100 11.85 13.95 31.30
C SER A 100 10.86 13.56 30.22
N ILE A 101 9.85 14.42 30.04
CA ILE A 101 8.84 14.33 28.98
C ILE A 101 8.80 15.68 28.28
N HIS A 102 9.04 15.69 26.98
CA HIS A 102 8.95 16.86 26.12
C HIS A 102 7.80 16.67 25.14
N VAL A 103 6.94 17.67 24.99
CA VAL A 103 5.79 17.63 24.07
C VAL A 103 5.87 18.84 23.14
N GLN A 104 5.87 18.58 21.84
CA GLN A 104 5.75 19.59 20.79
C GLN A 104 4.29 19.67 20.34
N GLU A 105 3.73 20.88 20.34
CA GLU A 105 2.34 21.13 19.94
C GLU A 105 2.10 21.04 18.43
N GLU A 106 3.16 21.08 17.63
CA GLU A 106 3.11 20.92 16.16
C GLU A 106 3.50 19.50 15.73
N ALA A 107 2.85 19.01 14.68
CA ALA A 107 3.11 17.67 14.13
C ALA A 107 4.46 17.69 13.42
N ALA A 108 5.23 16.61 13.55
CA ALA A 108 6.52 16.47 12.87
C ALA A 108 6.30 16.09 11.41
N VAL A 109 6.00 17.08 10.56
CA VAL A 109 5.71 16.87 9.13
C VAL A 109 6.86 17.43 8.29
N PRO A 110 7.76 16.56 7.78
CA PRO A 110 8.84 16.99 6.90
C PRO A 110 8.31 17.68 5.65
N LYS A 111 8.95 18.77 5.23
CA LYS A 111 8.50 19.58 4.07
C LYS A 111 8.49 18.80 2.75
N ASN A 112 9.38 17.82 2.61
CA ASN A 112 9.52 16.91 1.48
C ASN A 112 8.57 15.70 1.53
N ILE A 113 7.81 15.51 2.62
CA ILE A 113 6.87 14.40 2.80
C ILE A 113 5.47 14.97 3.10
N PRO A 114 4.88 15.70 2.14
CA PRO A 114 3.50 16.18 2.29
C PRO A 114 2.55 15.00 2.50
N GLY A 115 1.61 15.20 3.42
CA GLY A 115 0.62 14.20 3.83
C GLY A 115 1.01 13.32 5.01
N ALA A 116 2.26 13.40 5.49
CA ALA A 116 2.65 12.73 6.73
C ALA A 116 1.76 13.19 7.90
N LEU A 117 1.42 12.25 8.77
CA LEU A 117 0.64 12.47 9.99
C LEU A 117 1.46 13.24 11.03
N GLY A 118 2.74 12.89 11.17
CA GLY A 118 3.68 13.56 12.07
C GLY A 118 3.43 13.33 13.56
N ARG A 119 2.76 12.23 13.93
CA ARG A 119 2.58 11.77 15.32
C ARG A 119 3.75 10.86 15.69
N VAL A 120 4.80 11.42 16.26
CA VAL A 120 6.02 10.69 16.62
C VAL A 120 6.19 10.62 18.13
N LEU A 121 6.43 9.43 18.66
CA LEU A 121 6.90 9.17 20.02
C LEU A 121 8.35 8.69 19.97
N PHE A 122 9.28 9.58 20.30
CA PHE A 122 10.69 9.28 20.41
C PHE A 122 11.07 8.96 21.86
N LEU A 123 11.78 7.86 22.05
CA LEU A 123 12.23 7.37 23.36
C LEU A 123 13.76 7.29 23.38
N SER A 124 14.39 8.03 24.29
CA SER A 124 15.83 7.91 24.57
C SER A 124 16.03 7.06 25.82
N LEU A 125 16.65 5.89 25.68
CA LEU A 125 16.83 4.90 26.75
C LEU A 125 18.30 4.85 27.22
N TYR A 126 18.58 5.43 28.37
CA TYR A 126 19.92 5.49 28.96
C TYR A 126 20.23 4.25 29.81
N ASN A 127 21.51 3.98 29.98
CA ASN A 127 22.09 2.80 30.66
C ASN A 127 21.88 1.48 29.91
N ILE A 128 21.36 1.53 28.69
CA ILE A 128 21.57 0.46 27.72
C ILE A 128 23.05 0.52 27.30
N SER A 129 23.72 -0.64 27.23
CA SER A 129 25.18 -0.74 27.05
C SER A 129 25.72 0.26 26.02
N ASP A 130 26.84 0.92 26.34
CA ASP A 130 27.52 1.87 25.45
C ASP A 130 27.91 1.24 24.09
N ASP A 131 27.96 -0.10 24.02
CA ASP A 131 28.22 -0.87 22.80
C ASP A 131 27.01 -0.97 21.86
N TRP A 132 25.83 -0.48 22.26
CA TRP A 132 24.63 -0.46 21.41
C TRP A 132 24.65 0.86 20.62
N GLU A 133 25.34 0.87 19.48
CA GLU A 133 25.39 2.05 18.63
C GLU A 133 24.02 2.35 17.97
N ILE A 134 23.83 3.56 17.43
CA ILE A 134 22.58 4.09 16.85
C ILE A 134 22.02 3.23 15.67
N LYS A 135 22.76 2.23 15.20
CA LYS A 135 22.34 1.31 14.11
C LYS A 135 22.18 -0.13 14.56
N ASP A 136 21.99 -0.34 15.85
CA ASP A 136 21.89 -1.69 16.38
C ASP A 136 20.55 -2.33 16.02
N GLU A 137 20.62 -3.41 15.22
CA GLU A 137 19.49 -4.31 14.99
C GLU A 137 18.91 -4.83 16.33
N ARG A 138 19.67 -4.77 17.45
CA ARG A 138 19.21 -5.09 18.81
C ARG A 138 18.12 -4.16 19.36
N LEU A 139 17.95 -2.93 18.85
CA LEU A 139 16.88 -2.02 19.31
C LEU A 139 15.53 -2.29 18.62
N GLU A 140 15.56 -2.95 17.46
CA GLU A 140 14.37 -3.22 16.66
C GLU A 140 13.32 -4.05 17.43
N PRO A 141 13.67 -5.12 18.18
CA PRO A 141 12.68 -5.86 18.97
C PRO A 141 11.96 -5.02 20.02
N PHE A 142 12.64 -4.05 20.64
CA PHE A 142 12.00 -3.13 21.60
C PHE A 142 10.97 -2.25 20.91
N GLN A 143 11.36 -1.63 19.80
CA GLN A 143 10.50 -0.75 19.02
C GLN A 143 9.27 -1.52 18.52
N ASN A 144 9.47 -2.73 18.01
CA ASN A 144 8.40 -3.57 17.46
C ASN A 144 7.38 -3.97 18.53
N VAL A 145 7.84 -4.43 19.71
CA VAL A 145 6.94 -4.80 20.82
C VAL A 145 6.18 -3.59 21.35
N ILE A 146 6.86 -2.45 21.52
CA ILE A 146 6.21 -1.22 22.00
C ILE A 146 5.17 -0.73 21.00
N ALA A 147 5.52 -0.66 19.72
CA ALA A 147 4.61 -0.20 18.69
C ALA A 147 3.40 -1.14 18.55
N GLN A 148 3.60 -2.46 18.64
CA GLN A 148 2.51 -3.45 18.65
C GLN A 148 1.51 -3.22 19.79
N GLN A 149 2.00 -2.95 21.01
CA GLN A 149 1.13 -2.68 22.16
C GLN A 149 0.36 -1.36 22.01
N ILE A 150 0.99 -0.33 21.44
CA ILE A 150 0.34 0.95 21.15
C ILE A 150 -0.72 0.78 20.06
N ASP A 151 -0.41 0.06 18.98
CA ASP A 151 -1.31 -0.16 17.86
C ASP A 151 -2.55 -0.96 18.24
N ALA A 152 -2.44 -1.85 19.24
CA ALA A 152 -3.58 -2.59 19.79
C ALA A 152 -4.66 -1.68 20.43
N LEU A 153 -4.31 -0.43 20.76
CA LEU A 153 -5.25 0.58 21.28
C LEU A 153 -5.80 1.52 20.20
N VAL A 154 -5.32 1.45 18.96
CA VAL A 154 -5.86 2.27 17.86
C VAL A 154 -7.29 1.82 17.54
N GLY A 155 -8.23 2.76 17.56
CA GLY A 155 -9.67 2.55 17.47
C GLY A 155 -10.38 2.32 18.82
N GLN A 156 -9.63 2.19 19.92
CA GLN A 156 -10.17 2.08 21.28
C GLN A 156 -9.88 3.33 22.10
N GLU A 157 -8.59 3.65 22.24
CA GLU A 157 -8.10 4.81 23.00
C GLU A 157 -7.42 5.85 22.10
N PHE A 158 -6.87 5.43 20.95
CA PHE A 158 -6.26 6.32 19.98
C PHE A 158 -7.07 6.38 18.70
N GLU A 159 -7.28 7.58 18.14
CA GLU A 159 -7.95 7.72 16.83
C GLU A 159 -7.01 7.36 15.66
N GLN A 160 -5.70 7.52 15.87
CA GLN A 160 -4.66 7.36 14.86
C GLN A 160 -3.46 6.59 15.43
N PRO A 161 -2.61 5.99 14.58
CA PRO A 161 -1.36 5.37 15.00
C PRO A 161 -0.32 6.40 15.46
N ILE A 162 0.78 5.90 16.03
CA ILE A 162 1.91 6.68 16.54
C ILE A 162 3.20 6.05 16.01
N LEU A 163 4.02 6.84 15.31
CA LEU A 163 5.35 6.39 14.94
C LEU A 163 6.26 6.36 16.18
N VAL A 164 6.64 5.17 16.61
CA VAL A 164 7.58 4.97 17.73
C VAL A 164 9.01 4.88 17.21
N SER A 165 9.93 5.60 17.83
CA SER A 165 11.37 5.49 17.54
C SER A 165 12.17 5.45 18.84
N ILE A 166 13.16 4.56 18.91
CA ILE A 166 13.98 4.34 20.12
C ILE A 166 15.47 4.57 19.81
N GLN A 167 16.16 5.29 20.69
CA GLN A 167 17.61 5.48 20.62
C GLN A 167 18.27 5.36 22.01
N PRO A 168 19.54 4.95 22.11
CA PRO A 168 20.23 4.73 23.39
C PRO A 168 20.68 6.04 24.07
N SER A 169 20.91 7.10 23.28
CA SER A 169 21.08 8.45 23.80
C SER A 169 20.82 9.49 22.71
N PHE A 170 20.28 10.65 23.09
CA PHE A 170 20.12 11.80 22.22
C PHE A 170 20.96 12.98 22.71
N ASP A 171 21.89 13.45 21.88
CA ASP A 171 22.65 14.67 22.15
C ASP A 171 21.78 15.90 21.85
N LYS A 172 21.31 16.55 22.92
CA LYS A 172 20.47 17.76 22.84
C LYS A 172 21.21 18.98 22.27
N THR A 173 22.53 18.91 22.05
CA THR A 173 23.34 20.09 21.72
C THR A 173 23.42 20.42 20.23
N SER A 174 23.06 19.51 19.32
CA SER A 174 23.33 19.68 17.88
C SER A 174 22.11 20.03 17.01
N ASN A 175 20.90 19.56 17.33
CA ASN A 175 19.70 19.72 16.49
C ASN A 175 18.51 20.20 17.31
N SER A 176 17.57 20.93 16.67
CA SER A 176 16.30 21.23 17.31
C SER A 176 15.47 19.94 17.47
N ILE A 177 14.57 19.92 18.46
CA ILE A 177 13.65 18.79 18.65
C ILE A 177 12.79 18.55 17.40
N SER A 178 12.35 19.63 16.72
CA SER A 178 11.57 19.51 15.48
C SER A 178 12.36 18.80 14.39
N ASP A 179 13.62 19.20 14.18
CA ASP A 179 14.50 18.57 13.18
C ASP A 179 14.71 17.09 13.50
N LEU A 180 14.87 16.73 14.79
CA LEU A 180 14.99 15.32 15.19
C LEU A 180 13.76 14.51 14.75
N LEU A 181 12.56 15.00 15.07
CA LEU A 181 11.32 14.25 14.81
C LEU A 181 11.02 14.19 13.30
N GLU A 182 11.27 15.27 12.55
CA GLU A 182 11.17 15.27 11.09
C GLU A 182 12.15 14.26 10.46
N ASN A 183 13.41 14.23 10.91
CA ASN A 183 14.41 13.26 10.45
C ASN A 183 14.01 11.80 10.75
N ILE A 184 13.25 11.53 11.81
CA ILE A 184 12.73 10.18 12.10
C ILE A 184 11.71 9.77 11.04
N VAL A 185 10.77 10.66 10.69
CA VAL A 185 9.77 10.42 9.64
C VAL A 185 10.44 10.20 8.28
N GLU A 186 11.43 11.04 7.93
CA GLU A 186 12.18 10.89 6.67
C GLU A 186 12.90 9.53 6.59
N LYS A 187 13.59 9.13 7.66
CA LYS A 187 14.31 7.86 7.71
C LYS A 187 13.37 6.66 7.54
N GLU A 188 12.19 6.69 8.16
CA GLU A 188 11.20 5.62 8.02
C GLU A 188 10.62 5.55 6.61
N VAL A 189 10.33 6.70 5.99
CA VAL A 189 9.90 6.75 4.58
C VAL A 189 10.95 6.15 3.66
N ASP A 190 12.23 6.48 3.85
CA ASP A 190 13.33 5.94 3.05
C ASP A 190 13.56 4.45 3.32
N LEU A 191 13.54 4.02 4.58
CA LEU A 191 13.77 2.64 5.01
C LEU A 191 12.75 1.67 4.37
N TYR A 192 11.47 2.05 4.37
CA TYR A 192 10.39 1.22 3.83
C TYR A 192 10.02 1.55 2.38
N GLY A 193 10.76 2.48 1.74
CA GLY A 193 10.50 2.89 0.36
C GLY A 193 9.09 3.45 0.15
N LEU A 194 8.50 4.10 1.16
CA LEU A 194 7.08 4.51 1.15
C LEU A 194 6.75 5.56 0.09
N ARG A 195 7.76 6.24 -0.43
CA ARG A 195 7.68 7.22 -1.53
C ARG A 195 8.66 6.89 -2.66
N CYS A 196 9.06 5.63 -2.82
CA CYS A 196 10.01 5.23 -3.84
C CYS A 196 9.43 5.51 -5.24
N PRO A 197 10.01 6.43 -6.03
CA PRO A 197 9.46 6.78 -7.34
C PRO A 197 9.58 5.59 -8.29
N MET A 198 8.57 5.38 -9.13
CA MET A 198 8.58 4.28 -10.12
C MET A 198 9.72 4.41 -11.14
N VAL A 199 10.05 5.64 -11.53
CA VAL A 199 11.11 5.93 -12.49
C VAL A 199 12.00 7.02 -11.93
N ASP A 200 13.32 6.79 -11.96
CA ASP A 200 14.32 7.83 -11.68
C ASP A 200 14.14 8.98 -12.66
N LYS A 201 13.96 10.22 -12.14
CA LYS A 201 13.70 11.48 -12.88
C LYS A 201 14.07 11.39 -14.36
N ALA A 202 13.06 11.08 -15.17
CA ALA A 202 13.25 10.67 -16.54
C ALA A 202 13.65 11.82 -17.49
N ASP A 203 14.37 11.45 -18.55
CA ASP A 203 14.39 12.21 -19.80
C ASP A 203 12.94 12.37 -20.28
N SER A 204 12.45 13.61 -20.26
CA SER A 204 11.09 13.98 -20.64
C SER A 204 10.83 13.66 -22.13
N LYS A 205 10.46 12.43 -22.46
CA LYS A 205 9.80 12.13 -23.72
C LYS A 205 8.37 12.64 -23.60
N GLU A 206 7.97 13.55 -24.48
CA GLU A 206 6.62 14.11 -24.50
C GLU A 206 5.58 12.99 -24.57
N THR A 207 4.74 12.85 -23.53
CA THR A 207 3.52 12.03 -23.55
C THR A 207 2.33 12.79 -24.15
N LYS A 208 2.59 13.70 -25.09
CA LYS A 208 1.55 14.51 -25.73
C LYS A 208 0.52 13.58 -26.38
N GLY A 209 -0.72 13.63 -25.89
CA GLY A 209 -1.88 13.06 -26.56
C GLY A 209 -2.67 12.00 -25.80
N ILE A 210 -2.26 11.57 -24.60
CA ILE A 210 -3.07 10.65 -23.80
C ILE A 210 -4.18 11.44 -23.11
N VAL A 211 -5.41 11.22 -23.55
CA VAL A 211 -6.61 11.90 -23.03
C VAL A 211 -7.63 10.84 -22.61
N PRO A 212 -8.24 10.96 -21.42
CA PRO A 212 -9.34 10.08 -21.04
C PRO A 212 -10.47 10.12 -22.07
N VAL A 213 -10.98 8.97 -22.47
CA VAL A 213 -12.23 8.89 -23.25
C VAL A 213 -13.44 9.04 -22.37
N GLN A 214 -13.31 8.73 -21.08
CA GLN A 214 -14.38 8.85 -20.10
C GLN A 214 -13.85 9.03 -18.69
N LYS A 215 -14.57 9.82 -17.90
CA LYS A 215 -14.43 9.90 -16.44
C LYS A 215 -15.79 9.61 -15.81
N ILE A 216 -15.82 8.77 -14.79
CA ILE A 216 -17.01 8.36 -14.07
C ILE A 216 -16.81 8.65 -12.59
N GLU A 217 -17.84 9.19 -11.95
CA GLU A 217 -17.97 9.27 -10.48
C GLU A 217 -19.05 8.27 -10.06
N ILE A 218 -18.74 7.41 -9.08
CA ILE A 218 -19.61 6.34 -8.55
C ILE A 218 -19.36 6.20 -7.04
N ASP A 219 -20.23 5.50 -6.32
CA ASP A 219 -20.06 5.20 -4.90
C ASP A 219 -19.90 6.49 -4.08
N GLY A 220 -20.95 7.32 -4.16
CA GLY A 220 -21.02 8.63 -3.54
C GLY A 220 -21.58 8.56 -2.12
N ALA A 221 -20.82 9.07 -1.15
CA ALA A 221 -21.23 9.08 0.25
C ALA A 221 -20.78 10.34 0.98
N MET A 222 -21.51 10.70 2.05
CA MET A 222 -21.01 11.65 3.03
C MET A 222 -19.95 10.97 3.88
N VAL A 223 -18.77 11.56 3.95
CA VAL A 223 -17.65 11.08 4.77
C VAL A 223 -17.29 12.14 5.79
N ASN A 224 -16.82 11.70 6.95
CA ASN A 224 -16.21 12.56 7.96
C ASN A 224 -14.70 12.29 7.95
N ASP A 225 -13.90 13.28 7.60
CA ASP A 225 -12.45 13.12 7.61
C ASP A 225 -11.96 13.06 9.05
N PRO A 226 -11.35 11.93 9.48
CA PRO A 226 -10.92 11.74 10.87
C PRO A 226 -9.86 12.77 11.30
N TYR A 227 -9.17 13.40 10.34
CA TYR A 227 -8.12 14.36 10.63
C TYR A 227 -8.64 15.79 10.78
N THR A 228 -9.50 16.23 9.85
CA THR A 228 -10.02 17.60 9.84
C THR A 228 -11.34 17.74 10.59
N GLN A 229 -12.03 16.63 10.84
CA GLN A 229 -13.42 16.58 11.32
C GLN A 229 -14.39 17.32 10.39
N GLU A 230 -13.98 17.53 9.13
CA GLU A 230 -14.81 18.11 8.09
C GLU A 230 -15.66 17.01 7.45
N GLU A 231 -16.95 17.27 7.35
CA GLU A 231 -17.89 16.43 6.63
C GLU A 231 -17.99 16.90 5.17
N TYR A 232 -17.80 16.00 4.21
CA TYR A 232 -17.96 16.32 2.79
C TYR A 232 -18.51 15.13 1.99
N PHE A 233 -19.06 15.42 0.81
CA PHE A 233 -19.49 14.40 -0.13
C PHE A 233 -18.30 13.94 -0.96
N ASP A 234 -18.00 12.64 -0.90
CA ASP A 234 -16.90 12.00 -1.62
C ASP A 234 -17.43 11.00 -2.63
N THR A 235 -16.68 10.77 -3.71
CA THR A 235 -17.04 9.84 -4.79
C THR A 235 -15.79 9.15 -5.32
N SER A 236 -15.89 7.85 -5.57
CA SER A 236 -14.87 7.06 -6.25
C SER A 236 -14.81 7.41 -7.74
N ASN A 237 -13.60 7.43 -8.31
CA ASN A 237 -13.36 7.80 -9.70
C ASN A 237 -12.94 6.60 -10.53
N ILE A 238 -13.47 6.52 -11.75
CA ILE A 238 -13.03 5.59 -12.80
C ILE A 238 -12.71 6.42 -14.04
N VAL A 239 -11.52 6.24 -14.60
CA VAL A 239 -11.03 6.98 -15.76
C VAL A 239 -10.59 5.98 -16.81
N VAL A 240 -11.21 6.06 -17.99
CA VAL A 240 -10.97 5.12 -19.09
C VAL A 240 -10.18 5.81 -20.18
N PHE A 241 -9.18 5.11 -20.72
CA PHE A 241 -8.39 5.52 -21.87
C PHE A 241 -8.49 4.44 -22.94
N ASP A 242 -8.82 4.83 -24.16
CA ASP A 242 -8.57 4.00 -25.34
C ASP A 242 -7.20 4.39 -25.89
N ASP A 243 -6.46 3.41 -26.42
CA ASP A 243 -5.11 3.61 -26.96
C ASP A 243 -4.10 4.22 -25.96
N PHE A 244 -4.19 3.81 -24.69
CA PHE A 244 -3.30 4.28 -23.62
C PHE A 244 -1.82 3.96 -23.91
N ILE A 245 -1.59 2.81 -24.53
CA ILE A 245 -0.29 2.35 -25.02
C ILE A 245 -0.37 1.99 -26.50
N SER A 246 0.78 2.04 -27.17
CA SER A 246 0.87 1.58 -28.56
C SER A 246 0.66 0.06 -28.66
N ASN A 247 0.25 -0.42 -29.84
CA ASN A 247 0.12 -1.86 -30.10
C ASN A 247 1.44 -2.62 -29.91
N ASP A 248 2.57 -2.00 -30.27
CA ASP A 248 3.92 -2.56 -30.04
C ASP A 248 4.21 -2.75 -28.54
N LEU A 249 3.95 -1.72 -27.73
CA LEU A 249 4.16 -1.81 -26.29
C LEU A 249 3.22 -2.84 -25.64
N ARG A 250 1.96 -2.90 -26.07
CA ARG A 250 0.99 -3.91 -25.62
C ARG A 250 1.48 -5.34 -25.91
N GLU A 251 1.97 -5.58 -27.13
CA GLU A 251 2.51 -6.89 -27.53
C GLU A 251 3.71 -7.29 -26.67
N ARG A 252 4.69 -6.38 -26.51
CA ARG A 252 5.86 -6.62 -25.64
C ARG A 252 5.47 -6.86 -24.18
N LEU A 253 4.47 -6.15 -23.66
CA LEU A 253 3.94 -6.41 -22.31
C LEU A 253 3.30 -7.78 -22.20
N LEU A 254 2.49 -8.18 -23.18
CA LEU A 254 1.88 -9.51 -23.19
C LEU A 254 2.95 -10.60 -23.27
N ASP A 255 4.02 -10.37 -24.02
CA ASP A 255 5.17 -11.28 -24.09
C ASP A 255 5.87 -11.41 -22.73
N VAL A 256 6.10 -10.29 -22.03
CA VAL A 256 6.66 -10.29 -20.67
C VAL A 256 5.73 -11.03 -19.69
N VAL A 257 4.43 -10.75 -19.73
CA VAL A 257 3.42 -11.38 -18.85
C VAL A 257 3.28 -12.87 -19.11
N ASN A 258 3.42 -13.33 -20.35
CA ASN A 258 3.33 -14.76 -20.72
C ASN A 258 4.70 -15.46 -20.81
N ASN A 259 5.81 -14.76 -20.55
CA ASN A 259 7.18 -15.26 -20.77
C ASN A 259 7.41 -15.79 -22.20
N ARG A 260 6.95 -15.02 -23.19
CA ARG A 260 7.08 -15.38 -24.61
C ARG A 260 8.49 -15.10 -25.10
N GLY A 261 9.39 -16.05 -24.81
CA GLY A 261 10.71 -16.08 -25.43
C GLY A 261 10.64 -16.47 -26.93
N PRO A 262 11.78 -16.46 -27.64
CA PRO A 262 11.87 -16.82 -29.07
C PRO A 262 11.34 -18.23 -29.41
N ASN A 263 11.25 -19.10 -28.41
CA ASN A 263 10.79 -20.49 -28.54
C ASN A 263 9.37 -20.71 -27.99
N TYR A 264 8.63 -19.64 -27.69
CA TYR A 264 7.28 -19.74 -27.16
C TYR A 264 6.30 -20.22 -28.23
N SER A 265 5.57 -21.29 -27.93
CA SER A 265 4.64 -21.93 -28.87
C SER A 265 3.26 -22.18 -28.25
N TRP A 266 2.96 -21.60 -27.10
CA TRP A 266 1.66 -21.80 -26.46
C TRP A 266 0.56 -21.14 -27.29
N ASN A 267 -0.59 -21.81 -27.36
CA ASN A 267 -1.75 -21.31 -28.08
C ASN A 267 -2.84 -20.90 -27.09
N ASP A 268 -3.05 -19.60 -26.93
CA ASP A 268 -4.04 -19.03 -26.00
C ASP A 268 -5.47 -19.47 -26.29
N THR A 269 -5.78 -20.05 -27.46
CA THR A 269 -7.10 -20.66 -27.69
C THR A 269 -7.37 -21.85 -26.78
N LEU A 270 -6.34 -22.39 -26.14
CA LEU A 270 -6.41 -23.54 -25.22
C LEU A 270 -6.48 -23.13 -23.75
N GLY A 271 -6.48 -21.83 -23.44
CA GLY A 271 -6.38 -21.30 -22.08
C GLY A 271 -5.05 -20.61 -21.79
N PRO A 272 -4.86 -20.10 -20.57
CA PRO A 272 -3.57 -19.60 -20.08
C PRO A 272 -2.50 -20.69 -20.08
N ASP A 273 -1.23 -20.32 -20.27
CA ASP A 273 -0.11 -21.25 -20.19
C ASP A 273 0.08 -21.75 -18.75
N PRO A 274 -0.19 -23.03 -18.46
CA PRO A 274 -0.15 -23.57 -17.10
C PRO A 274 1.25 -23.62 -16.50
N ASN A 275 2.31 -23.36 -17.28
CA ASN A 275 3.67 -23.23 -16.74
C ASN A 275 3.93 -21.88 -16.07
N ARG A 276 3.05 -20.89 -16.29
CA ARG A 276 3.20 -19.53 -15.76
C ARG A 276 1.97 -19.04 -15.03
N TRP A 277 0.80 -19.47 -15.48
CA TRP A 277 -0.49 -19.20 -14.85
C TRP A 277 -0.91 -20.39 -14.01
N ILE A 278 -1.41 -20.13 -12.80
CA ILE A 278 -1.89 -21.14 -11.86
C ILE A 278 -3.32 -20.79 -11.42
N ARG A 279 -4.14 -21.82 -11.19
CA ARG A 279 -5.46 -21.64 -10.55
C ARG A 279 -5.24 -21.25 -9.09
N GLY A 280 -5.97 -20.24 -8.62
CA GLY A 280 -5.80 -19.68 -7.27
C GLY A 280 -4.55 -18.80 -7.10
N GLY A 281 -3.83 -18.48 -8.19
CA GLY A 281 -2.68 -17.57 -8.14
C GLY A 281 -3.04 -16.09 -7.89
N LEU A 282 -4.33 -15.79 -7.77
CA LEU A 282 -4.85 -14.46 -7.46
C LEU A 282 -5.40 -14.45 -6.02
N SER A 283 -4.56 -14.80 -5.04
CA SER A 283 -4.97 -14.75 -3.64
C SER A 283 -4.51 -13.44 -3.00
N ASP A 284 -5.40 -12.45 -2.94
CA ASP A 284 -5.19 -11.23 -2.16
C ASP A 284 -5.58 -11.43 -0.66
N ILE A 285 -6.08 -12.61 -0.26
CA ILE A 285 -6.53 -12.92 1.11
C ILE A 285 -5.84 -14.20 1.63
N PRO A 286 -4.95 -14.10 2.63
CA PRO A 286 -4.06 -15.22 3.01
C PRO A 286 -4.69 -16.46 3.68
N ASP A 287 -6.00 -16.56 3.94
CA ASP A 287 -6.54 -17.64 4.80
C ASP A 287 -7.90 -18.24 4.37
N GLU A 288 -8.42 -17.91 3.18
CA GLU A 288 -9.63 -18.58 2.68
C GLU A 288 -9.25 -19.81 1.84
N GLU A 289 -9.36 -21.00 2.44
CA GLU A 289 -9.28 -22.32 1.76
C GLU A 289 -10.42 -22.55 0.74
N GLU A 290 -11.03 -21.49 0.21
CA GLU A 290 -11.93 -21.63 -0.93
C GLU A 290 -11.07 -21.85 -2.17
N GLU A 291 -11.33 -22.94 -2.90
CA GLU A 291 -10.72 -23.24 -4.19
C GLU A 291 -11.08 -22.12 -5.18
N GLN A 292 -10.31 -21.02 -5.15
CA GLN A 292 -10.52 -19.93 -6.08
C GLN A 292 -10.17 -20.42 -7.48
N GLU A 293 -11.21 -20.61 -8.29
CA GLU A 293 -11.11 -21.18 -9.63
C GLU A 293 -10.53 -20.20 -10.66
N CYS A 294 -9.94 -19.07 -10.30
CA CYS A 294 -9.45 -18.09 -11.29
C CYS A 294 -7.95 -18.25 -11.59
N TRP A 295 -7.53 -17.80 -12.79
CA TRP A 295 -6.12 -17.82 -13.20
C TRP A 295 -5.40 -16.53 -12.77
N GLY A 296 -4.35 -16.71 -11.96
CA GLY A 296 -3.34 -15.70 -11.66
C GLY A 296 -1.95 -16.17 -12.07
N LEU A 297 -0.96 -15.29 -12.01
CA LEU A 297 0.44 -15.67 -12.19
C LEU A 297 0.96 -16.40 -10.95
N SER A 298 1.98 -17.24 -11.10
CA SER A 298 2.70 -17.80 -9.95
C SER A 298 3.48 -16.71 -9.19
N ASP A 299 3.81 -16.97 -7.93
CA ASP A 299 4.62 -16.07 -7.11
C ASP A 299 5.97 -15.77 -7.77
N GLU A 300 6.61 -16.76 -8.40
CA GLU A 300 7.87 -16.55 -9.12
C GLU A 300 7.69 -15.61 -10.31
N ALA A 301 6.59 -15.74 -11.06
CA ALA A 301 6.29 -14.87 -12.18
C ALA A 301 5.97 -13.43 -11.71
N ILE A 302 5.19 -13.27 -10.63
CA ILE A 302 4.93 -11.95 -10.05
C ILE A 302 6.21 -11.29 -9.55
N ASN A 303 7.06 -12.04 -8.84
CA ASN A 303 8.36 -11.56 -8.37
C ASN A 303 9.27 -11.16 -9.55
N GLU A 304 9.27 -11.94 -10.63
CA GLU A 304 9.98 -11.60 -11.86
C GLU A 304 9.48 -10.27 -12.45
N LEU A 305 8.16 -10.06 -12.55
CA LEU A 305 7.59 -8.81 -13.09
C LEU A 305 7.89 -7.60 -12.19
N CYS A 306 7.83 -7.78 -10.87
CA CYS A 306 8.01 -6.70 -9.91
C CYS A 306 9.48 -6.28 -9.78
N PHE A 307 10.41 -7.25 -9.71
CA PHE A 307 11.77 -6.99 -9.26
C PHE A 307 12.84 -7.15 -10.34
N HIS A 308 12.53 -7.79 -11.47
CA HIS A 308 13.44 -7.81 -12.62
C HIS A 308 13.17 -6.64 -13.57
N HIS A 309 14.20 -6.29 -14.33
CA HIS A 309 14.06 -5.25 -15.32
C HIS A 309 13.39 -5.78 -16.59
N HIS A 310 12.26 -5.14 -16.94
CA HIS A 310 11.57 -5.34 -18.21
C HIS A 310 11.40 -3.98 -18.90
N ASP A 311 11.86 -3.85 -20.14
CA ASP A 311 11.77 -2.58 -20.89
C ASP A 311 10.32 -2.14 -21.08
N ALA A 312 9.42 -3.09 -21.36
CA ALA A 312 8.01 -2.83 -21.57
C ALA A 312 7.31 -2.32 -20.30
N ILE A 313 7.61 -2.90 -19.13
CA ILE A 313 7.10 -2.40 -17.85
C ILE A 313 7.64 -0.99 -17.61
N ALA A 314 8.95 -0.79 -17.69
CA ALA A 314 9.57 0.52 -17.46
C ALA A 314 8.98 1.62 -18.38
N GLU A 315 8.63 1.29 -19.62
CA GLU A 315 7.98 2.22 -20.56
C GLU A 315 6.55 2.60 -20.13
N VAL A 316 5.74 1.66 -19.63
CA VAL A 316 4.42 1.97 -19.04
C VAL A 316 4.56 2.84 -17.81
N GLU A 317 5.51 2.51 -16.94
CA GLU A 317 5.78 3.28 -15.72
C GLU A 317 6.19 4.71 -16.04
N GLN A 318 6.99 4.88 -17.09
CA GLN A 318 7.35 6.19 -17.61
C GLN A 318 6.12 6.97 -18.09
N ILE A 319 5.20 6.31 -18.82
CA ILE A 319 3.95 6.93 -19.28
C ILE A 319 3.12 7.38 -18.08
N LEU A 320 2.96 6.53 -17.07
CA LEU A 320 2.22 6.83 -15.84
C LEU A 320 2.82 8.04 -15.09
N CYS A 321 4.13 8.04 -14.85
CA CYS A 321 4.82 9.16 -14.22
C CYS A 321 4.63 10.46 -15.01
N ASN A 322 4.68 10.41 -16.35
CA ASN A 322 4.56 11.59 -17.20
C ASN A 322 3.13 12.16 -17.21
N ILE A 323 2.10 11.32 -17.19
CA ILE A 323 0.70 11.77 -17.14
C ILE A 323 0.40 12.55 -15.85
N PHE A 324 1.04 12.16 -14.74
CA PHE A 324 0.85 12.79 -13.44
C PHE A 324 1.97 13.77 -13.05
N ALA A 325 2.97 14.00 -13.90
CA ALA A 325 4.21 14.69 -13.55
C ALA A 325 3.99 16.10 -12.97
N ASP A 326 2.96 16.82 -13.41
CA ASP A 326 2.67 18.16 -12.91
C ASP A 326 1.98 18.18 -11.55
N GLN A 327 1.34 17.07 -11.15
CA GLN A 327 0.45 17.02 -9.99
C GLN A 327 0.98 16.10 -8.89
N PHE A 328 1.51 14.92 -9.21
CA PHE A 328 1.83 13.90 -8.22
C PHE A 328 3.23 13.33 -8.41
N ASP A 329 3.80 12.81 -7.31
CA ASP A 329 4.88 11.84 -7.40
C ASP A 329 4.25 10.45 -7.42
N VAL A 330 4.60 9.62 -8.41
CA VAL A 330 3.98 8.30 -8.60
C VAL A 330 4.90 7.21 -8.07
N ALA A 331 4.38 6.39 -7.17
CA ALA A 331 5.03 5.22 -6.61
C ALA A 331 4.18 3.97 -6.87
N ARG A 332 4.82 2.79 -6.88
CA ARG A 332 4.11 1.52 -6.70
C ARG A 332 3.61 1.43 -5.24
N LEU A 333 2.53 0.71 -5.01
CA LEU A 333 2.08 0.36 -3.66
C LEU A 333 3.18 -0.47 -2.95
N PRO A 334 3.79 0.02 -1.87
CA PRO A 334 4.83 -0.74 -1.19
C PRO A 334 4.24 -1.88 -0.36
N GLU A 335 4.96 -2.99 -0.21
CA GLU A 335 4.61 -4.10 0.69
C GLU A 335 4.35 -3.62 2.12
N ALA A 336 5.01 -2.53 2.52
CA ALA A 336 4.83 -1.86 3.81
C ALA A 336 3.42 -1.32 4.08
N VAL A 337 2.50 -1.33 3.09
CA VAL A 337 1.09 -0.95 3.31
C VAL A 337 0.23 -2.13 3.74
N LEU A 338 0.20 -3.20 2.94
CA LEU A 338 -0.74 -4.32 3.08
C LEU A 338 -0.06 -5.65 3.46
N GLY A 339 1.27 -5.67 3.55
CA GLY A 339 2.07 -6.85 3.88
C GLY A 339 2.74 -7.51 2.67
N PRO A 340 3.57 -8.53 2.92
CA PRO A 340 4.44 -9.14 1.91
C PRO A 340 3.71 -9.97 0.85
N TYR A 341 2.43 -10.30 1.07
CA TYR A 341 1.61 -11.08 0.14
C TYR A 341 0.94 -10.22 -0.93
N VAL A 342 0.95 -8.89 -0.76
CA VAL A 342 0.34 -7.98 -1.74
C VAL A 342 1.44 -7.41 -2.63
N SER A 343 1.46 -7.89 -3.86
CA SER A 343 2.39 -7.41 -4.88
C SER A 343 1.93 -6.09 -5.50
N PRO A 344 2.88 -5.21 -5.91
CA PRO A 344 2.54 -3.96 -6.59
C PRO A 344 2.03 -4.16 -8.02
N LEU A 345 2.21 -5.34 -8.59
CA LEU A 345 1.68 -5.74 -9.89
C LEU A 345 0.85 -7.00 -9.73
N THR A 346 -0.33 -7.02 -10.34
CA THR A 346 -1.20 -8.20 -10.36
C THR A 346 -1.63 -8.49 -11.77
N ALA A 347 -1.69 -9.75 -12.17
CA ALA A 347 -2.19 -10.13 -13.49
C ALA A 347 -3.24 -11.22 -13.38
N ASN A 348 -4.27 -11.11 -14.20
CA ASN A 348 -5.37 -12.07 -14.26
C ASN A 348 -5.63 -12.50 -15.70
N ALA A 349 -6.07 -13.75 -15.84
CA ALA A 349 -6.38 -14.37 -17.13
C ALA A 349 -7.72 -15.14 -17.08
N PRO A 350 -8.84 -14.48 -16.70
CA PRO A 350 -10.14 -15.13 -16.58
C PRO A 350 -10.53 -15.86 -17.86
N THR A 351 -11.08 -17.06 -17.68
CA THR A 351 -11.65 -17.91 -18.72
C THR A 351 -13.15 -18.15 -18.48
N HIS A 352 -13.84 -18.73 -19.47
CA HIS A 352 -15.24 -19.08 -19.33
C HIS A 352 -15.46 -20.02 -18.13
N ASN A 353 -16.52 -19.74 -17.35
CA ASN A 353 -16.92 -20.40 -16.09
C ASN A 353 -16.12 -20.02 -14.84
N ASP A 354 -15.10 -19.17 -14.92
CA ASP A 354 -14.48 -18.62 -13.73
C ASP A 354 -15.50 -17.78 -12.93
N SER A 355 -15.31 -17.67 -11.62
CA SER A 355 -16.15 -16.87 -10.72
C SER A 355 -15.30 -15.84 -9.98
N PHE A 356 -15.90 -14.67 -9.72
CA PHE A 356 -15.24 -13.56 -9.04
C PHE A 356 -16.23 -12.86 -8.13
N SER A 357 -15.77 -12.54 -6.91
CA SER A 357 -16.53 -11.76 -5.94
C SER A 357 -16.22 -10.27 -6.09
N TYR A 358 -17.18 -9.44 -5.72
CA TYR A 358 -16.93 -8.01 -5.54
C TYR A 358 -15.94 -7.78 -4.41
N HIS A 359 -14.97 -6.90 -4.65
CA HIS A 359 -13.92 -6.54 -3.70
C HIS A 359 -13.44 -5.11 -3.95
N ILE A 360 -12.58 -4.63 -3.06
CA ILE A 360 -11.75 -3.44 -3.24
C ILE A 360 -10.29 -3.88 -3.27
N ASP A 361 -9.43 -3.13 -3.95
CA ASP A 361 -7.99 -3.45 -4.01
C ASP A 361 -7.28 -3.06 -2.70
N ALA A 362 -7.63 -1.88 -2.16
CA ALA A 362 -7.05 -1.33 -0.95
C ALA A 362 -7.84 -0.09 -0.48
N ASP A 363 -7.87 0.15 0.83
CA ASP A 363 -8.40 1.39 1.42
C ASP A 363 -7.41 1.90 2.50
N PRO A 364 -6.81 3.10 2.36
CA PRO A 364 -5.93 3.67 3.38
C PRO A 364 -6.63 3.86 4.73
N ASN A 365 -7.95 3.95 4.78
CA ASN A 365 -8.72 4.04 6.02
C ASN A 365 -8.82 2.69 6.74
N GLN A 366 -8.73 1.58 6.00
CA GLN A 366 -8.81 0.21 6.51
C GLN A 366 -7.45 -0.50 6.54
N SER A 367 -6.36 0.21 6.23
CA SER A 367 -5.03 -0.38 6.22
C SER A 367 -4.64 -0.91 7.61
N PRO A 368 -4.05 -2.13 7.67
CA PRO A 368 -3.60 -2.70 8.93
C PRO A 368 -2.47 -1.87 9.54
N PRO A 369 -2.20 -1.99 10.85
CA PRO A 369 -1.01 -1.40 11.47
C PRO A 369 0.24 -1.78 10.68
N SER A 370 0.97 -0.77 10.22
CA SER A 370 2.10 -0.91 9.31
C SER A 370 2.94 0.37 9.29
N PRO A 371 4.19 0.32 8.77
CA PRO A 371 4.98 1.54 8.57
C PRO A 371 4.24 2.60 7.73
N TRP A 372 3.34 2.18 6.84
CA TRP A 372 2.48 3.12 6.12
C TRP A 372 1.55 3.91 7.05
N THR A 373 0.81 3.20 7.91
CA THR A 373 -0.13 3.86 8.83
C THR A 373 0.61 4.71 9.86
N ASP A 374 1.78 4.31 10.34
CA ASP A 374 2.60 5.12 11.25
C ASP A 374 2.95 6.49 10.66
N ILE A 375 3.24 6.52 9.35
CA ILE A 375 3.70 7.72 8.66
C ILE A 375 2.54 8.57 8.16
N PHE A 376 1.53 7.98 7.52
CA PHE A 376 0.46 8.72 6.85
C PHE A 376 -0.87 8.72 7.61
N GLY A 377 -1.01 7.87 8.63
CA GLY A 377 -2.25 7.64 9.35
C GLY A 377 -3.26 6.79 8.56
N ARG A 378 -4.46 6.69 9.12
CA ARG A 378 -5.66 6.18 8.42
C ARG A 378 -6.51 7.36 7.97
N TYR A 379 -6.90 7.37 6.70
CA TYR A 379 -7.61 8.49 6.08
C TYR A 379 -8.42 8.02 4.88
N ILE A 380 -9.42 8.81 4.48
CA ILE A 380 -10.21 8.56 3.27
C ILE A 380 -9.32 8.74 2.03
N ASN A 381 -9.32 7.80 1.10
CA ASN A 381 -8.37 7.74 -0.03
C ASN A 381 -8.16 9.06 -0.82
N ARG A 382 -9.23 9.84 -1.02
CA ARG A 382 -9.21 11.11 -1.76
C ARG A 382 -8.99 12.35 -0.87
N ALA A 383 -8.66 12.16 0.41
CA ALA A 383 -8.46 13.25 1.36
C ALA A 383 -7.37 14.23 0.87
N ARG A 384 -7.62 15.52 1.05
CA ARG A 384 -6.76 16.59 0.51
C ARG A 384 -5.37 16.54 1.16
N GLY A 385 -4.34 16.49 0.32
CA GLY A 385 -2.95 16.44 0.76
C GLY A 385 -2.52 15.13 1.38
N LYS A 386 -3.32 14.05 1.27
CA LYS A 386 -2.92 12.69 1.61
C LYS A 386 -2.55 11.90 0.34
N PRO A 387 -1.68 10.89 0.41
CA PRO A 387 -1.41 10.02 -0.75
C PRO A 387 -2.70 9.34 -1.24
N ARG A 388 -2.90 9.23 -2.55
CA ARG A 388 -4.09 8.60 -3.15
C ARG A 388 -3.73 7.24 -3.74
N PHE A 389 -4.48 6.21 -3.39
CA PHE A 389 -4.37 4.84 -3.87
C PHE A 389 -5.16 4.68 -5.16
N VAL A 390 -4.47 4.30 -6.23
CA VAL A 390 -5.04 4.16 -7.58
C VAL A 390 -4.58 2.85 -8.20
N SER A 391 -5.49 2.11 -8.82
CA SER A 391 -5.14 0.97 -9.67
C SER A 391 -5.16 1.37 -11.14
N CYS A 392 -4.16 0.93 -11.90
CA CYS A 392 -4.09 1.09 -13.35
C CYS A 392 -4.17 -0.30 -14.01
N LEU A 393 -5.35 -0.65 -14.51
CA LEU A 393 -5.62 -1.91 -15.20
C LEU A 393 -5.44 -1.73 -16.71
N LEU A 394 -4.60 -2.56 -17.33
CA LEU A 394 -4.40 -2.63 -18.78
C LEU A 394 -4.91 -3.94 -19.35
N TYR A 395 -5.73 -3.88 -20.40
CA TYR A 395 -6.15 -5.06 -21.16
C TYR A 395 -5.15 -5.37 -22.28
N LEU A 396 -4.62 -6.60 -22.28
CA LEU A 396 -3.45 -6.95 -23.07
C LEU A 396 -3.73 -7.83 -24.29
N ASN A 397 -4.94 -8.38 -24.45
CA ASN A 397 -5.29 -9.17 -25.64
C ASN A 397 -5.05 -8.38 -26.95
N ASP A 398 -4.67 -9.10 -28.00
CA ASP A 398 -4.52 -8.58 -29.37
C ASP A 398 -5.86 -8.21 -29.99
N GLU A 399 -6.86 -9.04 -29.77
CA GLU A 399 -8.24 -8.83 -30.16
C GLU A 399 -9.17 -9.24 -29.01
N TRP A 400 -10.23 -8.47 -28.80
CA TRP A 400 -11.31 -8.87 -27.92
C TRP A 400 -12.65 -8.48 -28.53
N LYS A 401 -13.46 -9.49 -28.88
CA LYS A 401 -14.76 -9.27 -29.52
C LYS A 401 -15.80 -8.95 -28.46
N GLU A 402 -16.76 -8.09 -28.81
CA GLU A 402 -17.86 -7.71 -27.92
C GLU A 402 -18.64 -8.93 -27.39
N GLU A 403 -18.87 -9.94 -28.24
CA GLU A 403 -19.56 -11.19 -27.87
C GLU A 403 -18.81 -12.03 -26.81
N PHE A 404 -17.50 -11.81 -26.62
CA PHE A 404 -16.74 -12.47 -25.57
C PHE A 404 -17.06 -11.91 -24.17
N GLY A 405 -17.62 -10.70 -24.08
CA GLY A 405 -18.01 -10.07 -22.82
C GLY A 405 -16.80 -9.79 -21.92
N ALA A 406 -16.86 -10.30 -20.68
CA ALA A 406 -15.86 -10.10 -19.63
C ALA A 406 -15.56 -8.65 -19.21
N PRO A 407 -16.57 -7.77 -19.02
CA PRO A 407 -16.31 -6.43 -18.49
C PRO A 407 -15.71 -6.49 -17.08
N THR A 408 -14.98 -5.43 -16.72
CA THR A 408 -14.80 -5.07 -15.30
C THR A 408 -16.05 -4.30 -14.86
N GLN A 409 -16.69 -4.77 -13.79
CA GLN A 409 -17.90 -4.18 -13.22
C GLN A 409 -17.53 -3.37 -11.98
N PHE A 410 -18.12 -2.18 -11.86
CA PHE A 410 -18.01 -1.29 -10.70
C PHE A 410 -19.39 -1.14 -10.09
N TYR A 411 -19.49 -1.40 -8.80
CA TYR A 411 -20.76 -1.46 -8.07
C TYR A 411 -20.89 -0.26 -7.14
N ASP A 412 -22.09 0.30 -7.11
CA ASP A 412 -22.48 1.36 -6.18
C ASP A 412 -23.37 0.78 -5.07
N PRO A 413 -22.82 0.53 -3.87
CA PRO A 413 -23.57 -0.08 -2.78
C PRO A 413 -24.79 0.74 -2.32
N GLY A 414 -24.77 2.07 -2.53
CA GLY A 414 -25.84 2.94 -2.08
C GLY A 414 -27.10 2.88 -2.95
N THR A 415 -26.98 2.40 -4.20
CA THR A 415 -28.09 2.39 -5.17
C THR A 415 -28.28 1.07 -5.91
N ASP A 416 -27.39 0.10 -5.70
CA ASP A 416 -27.29 -1.14 -6.47
C ASP A 416 -26.99 -0.94 -7.97
N ASP A 417 -26.59 0.27 -8.38
CA ASP A 417 -26.19 0.56 -9.76
C ASP A 417 -24.85 -0.13 -10.09
N VAL A 418 -24.71 -0.58 -11.34
CA VAL A 418 -23.47 -1.19 -11.85
C VAL A 418 -23.02 -0.46 -13.11
N TYR A 419 -21.75 -0.03 -13.12
CA TYR A 419 -21.07 0.51 -14.29
C TYR A 419 -20.12 -0.53 -14.88
N GLN A 420 -20.02 -0.62 -16.21
CA GLN A 420 -19.23 -1.66 -16.88
C GLN A 420 -18.20 -1.06 -17.82
N VAL A 421 -16.96 -1.53 -17.72
CA VAL A 421 -15.93 -1.24 -18.72
C VAL A 421 -15.57 -2.52 -19.46
N PHE A 422 -15.86 -2.55 -20.76
CA PHE A 422 -15.53 -3.69 -21.60
C PHE A 422 -14.05 -3.67 -21.98
N PRO A 423 -13.37 -4.83 -21.98
CA PRO A 423 -11.99 -4.95 -22.43
C PRO A 423 -11.84 -4.60 -23.91
N LYS A 424 -10.75 -3.91 -24.23
CA LYS A 424 -10.27 -3.66 -25.59
C LYS A 424 -8.73 -3.69 -25.60
N PRO A 425 -8.08 -4.10 -26.70
CA PRO A 425 -6.62 -4.06 -26.80
C PRO A 425 -6.05 -2.69 -26.42
N GLY A 426 -5.13 -2.66 -25.45
CA GLY A 426 -4.45 -1.42 -25.04
C GLY A 426 -5.31 -0.42 -24.25
N ARG A 427 -6.56 -0.76 -23.94
CA ARG A 427 -7.42 0.07 -23.07
C ARG A 427 -6.89 0.04 -21.64
N CYS A 428 -6.86 1.21 -21.03
CA CYS A 428 -6.53 1.41 -19.63
C CYS A 428 -7.75 1.84 -18.83
N VAL A 429 -7.88 1.32 -17.62
CA VAL A 429 -8.80 1.79 -16.60
C VAL A 429 -7.97 2.21 -15.39
N MET A 430 -7.97 3.51 -15.08
CA MET A 430 -7.48 4.02 -13.81
C MET A 430 -8.66 4.14 -12.85
N MET A 431 -8.56 3.56 -11.67
CA MET A 431 -9.64 3.54 -10.68
C MET A 431 -9.10 3.77 -9.29
N ASP A 432 -9.89 4.38 -8.41
CA ASP A 432 -9.54 4.41 -7.00
C ASP A 432 -9.56 2.99 -6.42
N GLN A 433 -8.57 2.64 -5.59
CA GLN A 433 -8.46 1.26 -5.07
C GLN A 433 -9.57 0.86 -4.10
N ASP A 434 -10.25 1.84 -3.51
CA ASP A 434 -11.39 1.66 -2.60
C ASP A 434 -12.74 1.55 -3.34
N VAL A 435 -12.76 1.58 -4.69
CA VAL A 435 -14.00 1.36 -5.45
C VAL A 435 -14.36 -0.14 -5.49
N THR A 436 -15.61 -0.46 -5.13
CA THR A 436 -16.08 -1.84 -5.18
C THR A 436 -16.22 -2.31 -6.63
N HIS A 437 -15.51 -3.36 -6.99
CA HIS A 437 -15.47 -3.86 -8.36
C HIS A 437 -15.30 -5.38 -8.45
N THR A 438 -15.57 -5.95 -9.62
CA THR A 438 -15.34 -7.36 -9.92
C THR A 438 -15.03 -7.58 -11.40
N VAL A 439 -14.49 -8.76 -11.70
CA VAL A 439 -14.27 -9.25 -13.06
C VAL A 439 -15.42 -10.16 -13.45
N VAL A 440 -16.02 -9.92 -14.62
CA VAL A 440 -16.97 -10.89 -15.18
C VAL A 440 -16.21 -11.89 -16.03
N ALA A 441 -16.52 -13.18 -15.87
CA ALA A 441 -15.92 -14.22 -16.70
C ALA A 441 -16.32 -14.07 -18.18
N PRO A 442 -15.42 -14.43 -19.12
CA PRO A 442 -15.77 -14.53 -20.52
C PRO A 442 -17.01 -15.39 -20.80
N SER A 443 -17.75 -14.97 -21.82
CA SER A 443 -18.89 -15.74 -22.32
C SER A 443 -18.42 -17.04 -22.97
N LYS A 444 -19.35 -17.96 -23.21
CA LYS A 444 -19.09 -19.20 -23.95
C LYS A 444 -18.50 -18.96 -25.35
N ALA A 445 -18.75 -17.80 -25.95
CA ALA A 445 -18.22 -17.46 -27.28
C ALA A 445 -16.69 -17.29 -27.29
N ALA A 446 -16.09 -16.93 -26.15
CA ALA A 446 -14.62 -16.86 -26.01
C ALA A 446 -13.96 -18.25 -25.99
N GLY A 447 -14.73 -19.32 -25.74
CA GLY A 447 -14.19 -20.66 -25.54
C GLY A 447 -13.27 -20.69 -24.32
N LEU A 448 -12.04 -21.18 -24.50
CA LEU A 448 -11.00 -21.17 -23.46
C LEU A 448 -10.11 -19.93 -23.51
N ARG A 449 -10.36 -18.97 -24.41
CA ARG A 449 -9.49 -17.80 -24.55
C ARG A 449 -9.49 -16.97 -23.26
N PRO A 450 -8.32 -16.70 -22.67
CA PRO A 450 -8.24 -15.84 -21.51
C PRO A 450 -8.31 -14.36 -21.88
N ARG A 451 -8.95 -13.56 -21.01
CA ARG A 451 -8.83 -12.09 -21.06
C ARG A 451 -7.64 -11.65 -20.22
N TYR A 452 -6.49 -11.41 -20.84
CA TYR A 452 -5.31 -10.96 -20.12
C TYR A 452 -5.43 -9.51 -19.68
N SER A 453 -5.21 -9.26 -18.39
CA SER A 453 -4.97 -7.92 -17.87
C SER A 453 -3.81 -7.88 -16.88
N LEU A 454 -3.14 -6.73 -16.84
CA LEU A 454 -2.07 -6.42 -15.89
C LEU A 454 -2.45 -5.14 -15.15
N VAL A 455 -2.35 -5.17 -13.83
CA VAL A 455 -2.76 -4.10 -12.91
C VAL A 455 -1.52 -3.60 -12.19
N TRP A 456 -1.31 -2.29 -12.24
CA TRP A 456 -0.39 -1.60 -11.34
C TRP A 456 -1.17 -1.08 -10.14
N LYS A 457 -0.77 -1.50 -8.94
CA LYS A 457 -1.24 -0.89 -7.69
C LYS A 457 -0.34 0.32 -7.41
N LEU A 458 -0.90 1.53 -7.46
CA LEU A 458 -0.16 2.79 -7.43
C LEU A 458 -0.52 3.63 -6.22
N ILE A 459 0.43 4.45 -5.80
CA ILE A 459 0.24 5.56 -4.90
C ILE A 459 0.60 6.87 -5.62
N LEU A 460 -0.32 7.82 -5.62
CA LEU A 460 -0.11 9.18 -6.06
C LEU A 460 0.16 10.06 -4.85
N HIS A 461 1.43 10.40 -4.61
CA HIS A 461 1.77 11.27 -3.51
C HIS A 461 1.55 12.74 -3.89
N PRO A 462 0.98 13.56 -2.98
CA PRO A 462 0.92 14.99 -3.18
C PRO A 462 2.34 15.57 -3.23
N LYS A 463 2.48 16.69 -3.94
CA LYS A 463 3.70 17.52 -3.96
C LYS A 463 3.62 18.69 -2.97
N GLN A 464 2.42 18.99 -2.48
CA GLN A 464 2.15 20.12 -1.58
C GLN A 464 1.19 19.70 -0.46
N ASN A 465 1.29 20.37 0.69
CA ASN A 465 0.34 20.20 1.78
C ASN A 465 -1.07 20.63 1.35
N LYS A 466 -2.09 19.85 1.74
CA LYS A 466 -3.51 20.09 1.42
C LYS A 466 -3.84 20.16 -0.08
N GLN A 467 -2.98 19.58 -0.92
CA GLN A 467 -3.19 19.50 -2.36
C GLN A 467 -4.53 18.82 -2.70
N ASP A 468 -5.23 19.32 -3.71
CA ASP A 468 -6.37 18.61 -4.28
C ASP A 468 -5.90 17.32 -4.96
N MET A 469 -6.52 16.21 -4.61
CA MET A 469 -6.14 14.89 -5.09
C MET A 469 -6.93 14.46 -6.33
N SER A 470 -7.77 15.32 -6.91
CA SER A 470 -8.62 15.04 -8.07
C SER A 470 -7.86 14.48 -9.29
N LEU A 471 -8.31 13.34 -9.83
CA LEU A 471 -7.82 12.80 -11.09
C LEU A 471 -8.45 13.55 -12.27
N PHE A 472 -7.61 14.02 -13.19
CA PHE A 472 -8.01 14.69 -14.44
C PHE A 472 -9.12 15.75 -14.23
N PRO A 473 -8.85 16.82 -13.46
CA PRO A 473 -9.87 17.80 -13.08
C PRO A 473 -10.49 18.55 -14.27
N ASN A 474 -9.84 18.51 -15.44
CA ASN A 474 -10.32 19.16 -16.67
C ASN A 474 -11.29 18.28 -17.50
N VAL A 475 -11.59 17.06 -17.06
CA VAL A 475 -12.55 16.16 -17.71
C VAL A 475 -13.83 16.13 -16.90
N GLU A 476 -14.96 16.43 -17.53
CA GLU A 476 -16.27 16.40 -16.89
C GLU A 476 -16.67 14.94 -16.59
N PRO A 477 -17.01 14.62 -15.33
CA PRO A 477 -17.38 13.26 -14.94
C PRO A 477 -18.84 12.95 -15.31
N LEU A 478 -19.08 11.68 -15.67
CA LEU A 478 -20.42 11.09 -15.66
C LEU A 478 -20.72 10.55 -14.26
N ALA A 479 -21.66 11.14 -13.55
CA ALA A 479 -22.11 10.63 -12.24
C ALA A 479 -23.09 9.45 -12.40
N ILE A 480 -22.81 8.34 -11.72
CA ILE A 480 -23.62 7.12 -11.68
C ILE A 480 -24.13 6.90 -10.24
N GLY A 481 -25.30 6.27 -10.10
CA GLY A 481 -25.82 5.89 -8.78
C GLY A 481 -25.89 7.02 -7.75
N SER A 482 -25.36 6.75 -6.57
CA SER A 482 -25.33 7.64 -5.41
C SER A 482 -24.49 8.89 -5.66
N ALA A 483 -23.51 8.86 -6.58
CA ALA A 483 -22.72 10.04 -6.95
C ALA A 483 -23.55 11.18 -7.56
N LYS A 484 -24.78 10.90 -8.04
CA LYS A 484 -25.71 11.93 -8.55
C LYS A 484 -26.27 12.84 -7.45
N ASN A 485 -26.05 12.50 -6.17
CA ASN A 485 -26.55 13.25 -5.02
C ASN A 485 -25.62 14.40 -4.57
N ARG A 486 -24.51 14.62 -5.29
CA ARG A 486 -23.48 15.62 -4.99
C ARG A 486 -23.97 17.07 -4.95
#